data_AF-A0A955NI71-F1
#
_entry.id   AF-A0A955NI71-F1
#
_cell.length_a   1.000
_cell.length_b   1.000
_cell.length_c   1.000
_cell.angle_alpha   90.00
_cell.angle_beta   90.00
_cell.angle_gamma   90.00
#
_symmetry.space_group_name_H-M   'P 1'
#
loop_
_entity.id
_entity.type
_entity.pdbx_description
1 polymer ?
#
loop_
_entity_poly.entity_id
_entity_poly.type
_entity_poly.pdbx_seq_one_letter_code
_entity_poly.pdbx_strand_id
1 'polypeptide(L)'
;MDLEAHYVLGNNIDASETASWNEGEGFRPVGTFGKSFSGSLDGKGYQIQDLFINRPLSDNVGLFGYTEGATLDNVGIDGGSCSGDDYVGGLVGNNVSTRISHCHSAIDVNGSDDIGGLIGGNRDDSGVSDCQSGGRVSGRRDIVGGLIGKNDDNSSVLNCSSTASVSGRFDVGGLIGLNGNIYDYGTIIQHCSATGKVEGSEYSVGGLIGYNVRCKILDCWASGNVISKGGGVGGLIGENYSGELVRNCFATGEVSGTYRVGGLIGSSFGSVLTSSFARGDVSGISSVGGLLGDSTGGASDCYAGG
;
A
#
# COMPACT_ATOMS: atom_id res chain seq x y z
N MET A 1 -8.42 21.47 -18.32
CA MET A 1 -7.47 20.41 -18.71
C MET A 1 -8.23 19.45 -19.58
N ASP A 2 -7.64 19.01 -20.69
CA ASP A 2 -8.17 17.91 -21.50
C ASP A 2 -7.79 16.59 -20.82
N LEU A 3 -8.77 15.75 -20.48
CA LEU A 3 -8.54 14.55 -19.65
C LEU A 3 -8.02 13.35 -20.45
N GLU A 4 -8.03 13.44 -21.78
CA GLU A 4 -7.58 12.37 -22.69
C GLU A 4 -6.21 12.67 -23.31
N ALA A 5 -5.69 13.88 -23.09
CA ALA A 5 -4.45 14.34 -23.70
C ALA A 5 -3.19 13.74 -23.06
N HIS A 6 -2.08 13.84 -23.81
CA HIS A 6 -0.75 13.48 -23.35
C HIS A 6 -0.02 14.69 -22.77
N TYR A 7 0.42 14.57 -21.53
CA TYR A 7 1.14 15.59 -20.79
C TYR A 7 2.56 15.14 -20.50
N VAL A 8 3.47 16.12 -20.47
CA VAL A 8 4.88 15.90 -20.17
C VAL A 8 5.36 17.04 -19.28
N LEU A 9 6.08 16.73 -18.20
CA LEU A 9 6.72 17.77 -17.40
C LEU A 9 7.91 18.37 -18.15
N GLY A 10 7.96 19.71 -18.22
CA GLY A 10 9.06 20.45 -18.84
C GLY A 10 10.19 20.83 -17.87
N ASN A 11 9.91 20.77 -16.56
CA ASN A 11 10.76 21.18 -15.46
C ASN A 11 10.17 20.69 -14.13
N ASN A 12 10.94 20.80 -13.04
CA ASN A 12 10.40 20.67 -11.69
C ASN A 12 9.31 21.72 -11.46
N ILE A 13 8.24 21.34 -10.78
CA ILE A 13 7.14 22.20 -10.38
C ILE A 13 7.24 22.44 -8.87
N ASP A 14 7.28 23.70 -8.46
CA ASP A 14 7.01 24.10 -7.08
C ASP A 14 5.49 24.32 -6.95
N ALA A 15 4.82 23.45 -6.19
CA ALA A 15 3.39 23.47 -5.97
C ALA A 15 3.00 24.06 -4.60
N SER A 16 3.93 24.70 -3.88
CA SER A 16 3.67 25.27 -2.55
C SER A 16 2.53 26.31 -2.55
N GLU A 17 2.33 27.03 -3.65
CA GLU A 17 1.20 27.97 -3.81
C GLU A 17 -0.16 27.29 -3.71
N THR A 18 -0.24 25.98 -4.00
CA THR A 18 -1.49 25.21 -3.92
C THR A 18 -2.12 25.29 -2.54
N ALA A 19 -1.34 25.49 -1.47
CA ALA A 19 -1.83 25.68 -0.11
C ALA A 19 -2.86 26.82 0.05
N SER A 20 -2.81 27.83 -0.82
CA SER A 20 -3.73 28.97 -0.81
C SER A 20 -4.91 28.82 -1.78
N TRP A 21 -4.90 27.79 -2.62
CA TRP A 21 -5.92 27.61 -3.66
C TRP A 21 -7.24 27.13 -3.06
N ASN A 22 -8.33 27.39 -3.78
CA ASN A 22 -9.68 26.93 -3.43
C ASN A 22 -10.04 27.20 -1.95
N GLU A 23 -9.83 28.44 -1.50
CA GLU A 23 -10.14 28.87 -0.12
C GLU A 23 -9.39 28.08 0.96
N GLY A 24 -8.21 27.55 0.63
CA GLY A 24 -7.38 26.76 1.54
C GLY A 24 -7.63 25.25 1.49
N GLU A 25 -8.49 24.77 0.59
CA GLU A 25 -8.67 23.33 0.32
C GLU A 25 -7.52 22.72 -0.49
N GLY A 26 -6.61 23.54 -1.01
CA GLY A 26 -5.49 23.04 -1.79
C GLY A 26 -5.80 22.82 -3.25
N PHE A 27 -4.95 22.04 -3.92
CA PHE A 27 -5.15 21.59 -5.29
C PHE A 27 -6.48 20.83 -5.44
N ARG A 28 -7.11 20.97 -6.60
CA ARG A 28 -8.33 20.21 -6.96
C ARG A 28 -7.91 18.99 -7.79
N PRO A 29 -8.11 17.75 -7.30
CA PRO A 29 -7.71 16.53 -8.01
C PRO A 29 -8.12 16.51 -9.48
N VAL A 30 -7.27 15.96 -10.32
CA VAL A 30 -7.55 15.75 -11.75
C VAL A 30 -8.33 14.47 -11.94
N GLY A 31 -9.46 14.54 -12.65
CA GLY A 31 -10.34 13.39 -12.87
C GLY A 31 -11.26 13.11 -11.67
N THR A 32 -12.49 12.72 -11.97
CA THR A 32 -13.51 12.32 -10.99
C THR A 32 -14.19 11.05 -11.47
N PHE A 33 -14.93 10.38 -10.59
CA PHE A 33 -15.86 9.33 -11.02
C PHE A 33 -16.80 9.87 -12.13
N GLY A 34 -16.92 9.15 -13.24
CA GLY A 34 -17.69 9.54 -14.43
C GLY A 34 -17.03 10.57 -15.37
N LYS A 35 -15.89 11.16 -14.97
CA LYS A 35 -15.01 12.00 -15.81
C LYS A 35 -13.56 11.74 -15.43
N SER A 36 -13.12 10.51 -15.65
CA SER A 36 -11.81 10.00 -15.32
C SER A 36 -10.72 10.69 -16.14
N PHE A 37 -9.51 10.75 -15.60
CA PHE A 37 -8.32 11.00 -16.41
C PHE A 37 -7.96 9.71 -17.15
N SER A 38 -7.96 9.75 -18.48
CA SER A 38 -7.69 8.61 -19.36
C SER A 38 -6.53 8.86 -20.33
N GLY A 39 -5.93 10.06 -20.27
CA GLY A 39 -4.74 10.43 -21.01
C GLY A 39 -3.45 9.87 -20.41
N SER A 40 -2.34 10.57 -20.62
CA SER A 40 -1.05 10.18 -20.03
C SER A 40 -0.30 11.34 -19.41
N LEU A 41 0.55 11.04 -18.42
CA LEU A 41 1.54 11.97 -17.88
C LEU A 41 2.90 11.27 -17.82
N ASP A 42 3.89 11.85 -18.52
CA ASP A 42 5.31 11.50 -18.40
C ASP A 42 6.04 12.60 -17.61
N GLY A 43 6.49 12.27 -16.41
CA GLY A 43 7.21 13.22 -15.56
C GLY A 43 8.67 13.46 -15.97
N LYS A 44 9.25 12.64 -16.86
CA LYS A 44 10.65 12.73 -17.33
C LYS A 44 11.71 12.85 -16.21
N GLY A 45 11.40 12.38 -15.02
CA GLY A 45 12.26 12.49 -13.83
C GLY A 45 12.26 13.87 -13.18
N TYR A 46 11.38 14.79 -13.60
CA TYR A 46 11.11 16.03 -12.88
C TYR A 46 10.14 15.79 -11.73
N GLN A 47 10.28 16.62 -10.69
CA GLN A 47 9.51 16.51 -9.45
C GLN A 47 8.44 17.58 -9.34
N ILE A 48 7.30 17.21 -8.77
CA ILE A 48 6.31 18.12 -8.21
C ILE A 48 6.61 18.25 -6.72
N GLN A 49 6.88 19.45 -6.24
CA GLN A 49 7.28 19.71 -4.87
C GLN A 49 6.17 20.40 -4.08
N ASP A 50 6.01 20.04 -2.81
CA ASP A 50 5.12 20.72 -1.86
C ASP A 50 3.65 20.80 -2.31
N LEU A 51 3.16 19.74 -2.94
CA LEU A 51 1.75 19.62 -3.32
C LEU A 51 0.86 19.56 -2.07
N PHE A 52 -0.11 20.47 -1.98
CA PHE A 52 -1.07 20.51 -0.88
C PHE A 52 -2.49 20.24 -1.37
N ILE A 53 -3.14 19.21 -0.81
CA ILE A 53 -4.55 18.87 -1.00
C ILE A 53 -5.18 18.64 0.37
N ASN A 54 -6.24 19.37 0.70
CA ASN A 54 -6.94 19.26 1.98
C ASN A 54 -8.46 19.19 1.77
N ARG A 55 -8.97 17.98 1.54
CA ARG A 55 -10.36 17.68 1.21
C ARG A 55 -10.92 16.56 2.09
N PRO A 56 -10.93 16.72 3.43
CA PRO A 56 -11.13 15.64 4.40
C PRO A 56 -12.53 14.97 4.38
N LEU A 57 -13.45 15.47 3.57
CA LEU A 57 -14.81 14.94 3.39
C LEU A 57 -15.07 14.48 1.95
N SER A 58 -14.03 14.43 1.11
CA SER A 58 -14.12 14.03 -0.29
C SER A 58 -13.40 12.70 -0.51
N ASP A 59 -13.99 11.88 -1.35
CA ASP A 59 -13.39 10.63 -1.80
C ASP A 59 -12.56 10.85 -3.06
N ASN A 60 -11.71 9.88 -3.41
CA ASN A 60 -10.90 9.87 -4.63
C ASN A 60 -9.97 11.09 -4.67
N VAL A 61 -9.04 11.14 -3.73
CA VAL A 61 -8.17 12.31 -3.51
C VAL A 61 -6.71 11.95 -3.77
N GLY A 62 -6.10 12.73 -4.65
CA GLY A 62 -4.68 12.68 -5.02
C GLY A 62 -4.39 13.74 -6.08
N LEU A 63 -3.17 13.78 -6.64
CA LEU A 63 -2.91 14.61 -7.82
C LEU A 63 -3.93 14.28 -8.92
N PHE A 64 -4.16 12.99 -9.13
CA PHE A 64 -5.31 12.46 -9.86
C PHE A 64 -6.31 11.89 -8.86
N GLY A 65 -7.55 12.36 -8.91
CA GLY A 65 -8.61 11.80 -8.08
C GLY A 65 -9.00 10.41 -8.58
N TYR A 66 -9.28 10.32 -9.88
CA TYR A 66 -9.74 9.09 -10.53
C TYR A 66 -9.10 8.93 -11.92
N THR A 67 -8.43 7.80 -12.14
CA THR A 67 -7.86 7.41 -13.44
C THR A 67 -8.58 6.19 -14.02
N GLU A 68 -8.75 6.17 -15.33
CA GLU A 68 -9.33 5.04 -16.05
C GLU A 68 -8.68 4.88 -17.43
N GLY A 69 -8.03 3.75 -17.67
CA GLY A 69 -7.32 3.51 -18.94
C GLY A 69 -6.10 4.40 -19.17
N ALA A 70 -5.61 5.10 -18.13
CA ALA A 70 -4.52 6.07 -18.24
C ALA A 70 -3.13 5.41 -18.26
N THR A 71 -2.11 6.23 -18.49
CA THR A 71 -0.70 5.86 -18.27
C THR A 71 0.03 6.98 -17.52
N LEU A 72 0.54 6.67 -16.33
CA LEU A 72 1.34 7.59 -15.53
C LEU A 72 2.75 7.02 -15.40
N ASP A 73 3.74 7.75 -15.90
CA ASP A 73 5.13 7.30 -15.92
C ASP A 73 6.08 8.39 -15.41
N ASN A 74 7.08 8.00 -14.62
CA ASN A 74 8.14 8.90 -14.15
C ASN A 74 7.64 10.13 -13.36
N VAL A 75 6.51 10.03 -12.66
CA VAL A 75 5.93 11.13 -11.87
C VAL A 75 6.37 11.04 -10.42
N GLY A 76 7.08 12.06 -9.94
CA GLY A 76 7.48 12.18 -8.55
C GLY A 76 6.82 13.34 -7.82
N ILE A 77 6.40 13.09 -6.58
CA ILE A 77 5.82 14.11 -5.68
C ILE A 77 6.59 14.12 -4.36
N ASP A 78 7.32 15.19 -4.10
CA ASP A 78 8.20 15.35 -2.93
C ASP A 78 7.69 16.47 -2.01
N GLY A 79 7.47 16.18 -0.74
CA GLY A 79 6.98 17.19 0.21
C GLY A 79 5.53 17.62 -0.02
N GLY A 80 4.94 18.24 1.00
CA GLY A 80 3.52 18.58 1.03
C GLY A 80 2.65 17.51 1.69
N SER A 81 1.34 17.56 1.43
CA SER A 81 0.37 16.69 2.09
C SER A 81 -0.90 16.50 1.27
N CYS A 82 -1.50 15.31 1.37
CA CYS A 82 -2.80 14.98 0.81
C CYS A 82 -3.75 14.49 1.92
N SER A 83 -4.90 15.16 2.08
CA SER A 83 -5.95 14.73 3.01
C SER A 83 -7.28 14.52 2.29
N GLY A 84 -7.90 13.36 2.47
CA GLY A 84 -9.20 12.97 1.91
C GLY A 84 -10.06 12.16 2.90
N ASP A 85 -11.15 11.54 2.44
CA ASP A 85 -11.95 10.58 3.22
C ASP A 85 -11.71 9.13 2.74
N ASP A 86 -12.26 8.73 1.60
CA ASP A 86 -12.06 7.40 0.98
C ASP A 86 -11.18 7.48 -0.29
N TYR A 87 -10.43 6.43 -0.62
CA TYR A 87 -9.52 6.37 -1.77
C TYR A 87 -8.55 7.54 -1.81
N VAL A 88 -7.60 7.56 -0.89
CA VAL A 88 -6.62 8.67 -0.81
C VAL A 88 -5.23 8.16 -1.14
N GLY A 89 -4.62 8.78 -2.15
CA GLY A 89 -3.24 8.53 -2.53
C GLY A 89 -2.51 9.84 -2.83
N GLY A 90 -1.18 9.86 -2.70
CA GLY A 90 -0.41 11.05 -3.08
C GLY A 90 -0.48 11.34 -4.58
N LEU A 91 -0.39 10.28 -5.40
CA LEU A 91 -0.49 10.40 -6.85
C LEU A 91 -1.91 10.13 -7.36
N VAL A 92 -2.52 9.02 -6.97
CA VAL A 92 -3.86 8.62 -7.45
C VAL A 92 -4.77 8.26 -6.28
N GLY A 93 -5.98 8.81 -6.23
CA GLY A 93 -7.02 8.35 -5.32
C GLY A 93 -7.48 6.94 -5.69
N ASN A 94 -8.15 6.81 -6.84
CA ASN A 94 -8.66 5.54 -7.35
C ASN A 94 -8.15 5.24 -8.77
N ASN A 95 -7.49 4.10 -8.92
CA ASN A 95 -6.80 3.67 -10.13
C ASN A 95 -7.52 2.49 -10.78
N VAL A 96 -8.08 2.71 -11.98
CA VAL A 96 -8.88 1.70 -12.70
C VAL A 96 -8.29 1.43 -14.08
N SER A 97 -8.03 0.16 -14.41
CA SER A 97 -7.43 -0.27 -15.69
C SER A 97 -6.27 0.60 -16.19
N THR A 98 -5.45 1.10 -15.28
CA THR A 98 -4.44 2.12 -15.54
C THR A 98 -3.05 1.57 -15.22
N ARG A 99 -2.06 2.00 -16.01
CA ARG A 99 -0.64 1.64 -15.79
C ARG A 99 0.08 2.78 -15.08
N ILE A 100 0.71 2.46 -13.95
CA ILE A 100 1.53 3.38 -13.17
C ILE A 100 2.93 2.80 -13.04
N SER A 101 3.93 3.47 -13.60
CA SER A 101 5.32 3.01 -13.60
C SER A 101 6.34 4.08 -13.23
N HIS A 102 7.41 3.71 -12.54
CA HIS A 102 8.51 4.62 -12.17
C HIS A 102 8.07 5.87 -11.40
N CYS A 103 6.95 5.77 -10.67
CA CYS A 103 6.38 6.90 -9.94
C CYS A 103 6.74 6.84 -8.45
N HIS A 104 6.75 7.99 -7.79
CA HIS A 104 6.91 8.02 -6.34
C HIS A 104 6.16 9.16 -5.66
N SER A 105 5.83 8.93 -4.39
CA SER A 105 5.27 9.97 -3.51
C SER A 105 5.91 9.92 -2.13
N ALA A 106 6.51 11.02 -1.71
CA ALA A 106 7.13 11.20 -0.40
C ALA A 106 6.43 12.31 0.40
N ILE A 107 5.09 12.30 0.38
CA ILE A 107 4.24 13.28 1.06
C ILE A 107 3.52 12.66 2.26
N ASP A 108 2.94 13.48 3.13
CA ASP A 108 2.05 12.99 4.18
C ASP A 108 0.64 12.75 3.62
N VAL A 109 0.13 11.52 3.74
CA VAL A 109 -1.20 11.12 3.27
C VAL A 109 -2.10 10.76 4.45
N ASN A 110 -3.26 11.41 4.54
CA ASN A 110 -4.24 11.20 5.59
C ASN A 110 -5.62 10.94 5.00
N GLY A 111 -6.34 9.97 5.56
CA GLY A 111 -7.76 9.83 5.29
C GLY A 111 -8.45 8.88 6.25
N SER A 112 -9.58 8.34 5.82
CA SER A 112 -10.39 7.43 6.62
C SER A 112 -10.29 5.98 6.15
N ASP A 113 -10.48 5.72 4.85
CA ASP A 113 -10.54 4.38 4.29
C ASP A 113 -9.82 4.28 2.93
N ASP A 114 -9.32 3.08 2.60
CA ASP A 114 -8.51 2.80 1.41
C ASP A 114 -7.41 3.85 1.14
N ILE A 115 -6.45 3.93 2.08
CA ILE A 115 -5.38 4.94 2.07
C ILE A 115 -4.05 4.34 1.64
N GLY A 116 -3.43 4.91 0.61
CA GLY A 116 -2.07 4.56 0.17
C GLY A 116 -1.15 5.77 0.12
N GLY A 117 0.16 5.59 0.31
CA GLY A 117 1.10 6.69 0.11
C GLY A 117 1.15 7.16 -1.35
N LEU A 118 0.98 6.26 -2.31
CA LEU A 118 0.94 6.58 -3.74
C LEU A 118 -0.47 6.45 -4.32
N ILE A 119 -1.17 5.35 -4.01
CA ILE A 119 -2.46 4.99 -4.62
C ILE A 119 -3.47 4.59 -3.53
N GLY A 120 -4.66 5.18 -3.49
CA GLY A 120 -5.71 4.73 -2.55
C GLY A 120 -6.23 3.33 -2.89
N GLY A 121 -6.87 3.19 -4.05
CA GLY A 121 -7.37 1.92 -4.60
C GLY A 121 -6.80 1.59 -5.98
N ASN A 122 -6.49 0.32 -6.23
CA ASN A 122 -5.94 -0.19 -7.48
C ASN A 122 -6.75 -1.40 -8.00
N ARG A 123 -7.47 -1.21 -9.11
CA ARG A 123 -8.54 -2.12 -9.57
C ARG A 123 -8.54 -2.40 -11.06
N ASP A 124 -9.34 -3.37 -11.46
CA ASP A 124 -9.68 -3.73 -12.84
C ASP A 124 -8.45 -3.92 -13.74
N ASP A 125 -7.68 -4.97 -13.48
CA ASP A 125 -6.47 -5.34 -14.22
C ASP A 125 -5.41 -4.22 -14.28
N SER A 126 -5.35 -3.37 -13.24
CA SER A 126 -4.35 -2.30 -13.16
C SER A 126 -2.95 -2.85 -12.89
N GLY A 127 -1.94 -2.15 -13.41
CA GLY A 127 -0.54 -2.52 -13.25
C GLY A 127 0.24 -1.42 -12.56
N VAL A 128 0.86 -1.74 -11.43
CA VAL A 128 1.74 -0.84 -10.69
C VAL A 128 3.15 -1.44 -10.64
N SER A 129 4.13 -0.77 -11.25
CA SER A 129 5.50 -1.28 -11.31
C SER A 129 6.56 -0.24 -11.02
N ASP A 130 7.64 -0.65 -10.36
CA ASP A 130 8.82 0.20 -10.14
C ASP A 130 8.50 1.50 -9.38
N CYS A 131 7.50 1.44 -8.51
CA CYS A 131 6.95 2.58 -7.79
C CYS A 131 7.36 2.61 -6.31
N GLN A 132 7.40 3.81 -5.73
CA GLN A 132 7.92 4.02 -4.38
C GLN A 132 7.01 4.95 -3.57
N SER A 133 6.96 4.73 -2.25
CA SER A 133 6.34 5.68 -1.34
C SER A 133 7.17 5.93 -0.08
N GLY A 134 6.97 7.11 0.50
CA GLY A 134 7.55 7.55 1.77
C GLY A 134 6.56 8.40 2.56
N GLY A 135 7.08 9.23 3.47
CA GLY A 135 6.26 10.10 4.31
C GLY A 135 5.46 9.34 5.38
N ARG A 136 4.43 9.99 5.92
CA ARG A 136 3.48 9.38 6.86
C ARG A 136 2.19 9.04 6.14
N VAL A 137 1.70 7.80 6.33
CA VAL A 137 0.40 7.36 5.82
C VAL A 137 -0.50 7.00 7.01
N SER A 138 -1.63 7.70 7.15
CA SER A 138 -2.53 7.53 8.30
C SER A 138 -3.99 7.37 7.86
N GLY A 139 -4.60 6.25 8.22
CA GLY A 139 -6.04 6.02 8.10
C GLY A 139 -6.74 5.98 9.46
N ARG A 140 -8.03 6.35 9.49
CA ARG A 140 -8.84 6.40 10.72
C ARG A 140 -9.78 5.20 10.89
N ARG A 141 -10.18 4.57 9.79
CA ARG A 141 -11.13 3.45 9.77
C ARG A 141 -10.43 2.16 9.37
N ASP A 142 -10.41 1.80 8.10
CA ASP A 142 -10.32 0.39 7.78
C ASP A 142 -9.00 0.02 7.10
N ILE A 143 -8.75 0.45 5.86
CA ILE A 143 -7.62 -0.09 5.07
C ILE A 143 -6.52 0.95 4.85
N VAL A 144 -5.27 0.60 5.23
CA VAL A 144 -4.11 1.50 5.08
C VAL A 144 -2.89 0.72 4.60
N GLY A 145 -2.32 1.14 3.47
CA GLY A 145 -1.06 0.64 2.95
C GLY A 145 -0.03 1.74 2.75
N GLY A 146 1.26 1.45 2.94
CA GLY A 146 2.29 2.47 2.73
C GLY A 146 2.41 2.92 1.27
N LEU A 147 2.13 2.06 0.29
CA LEU A 147 2.11 2.39 -1.14
C LEU A 147 0.69 2.41 -1.69
N ILE A 148 -0.05 1.30 -1.48
CA ILE A 148 -1.40 1.10 -2.00
C ILE A 148 -2.33 0.78 -0.84
N GLY A 149 -3.46 1.47 -0.70
CA GLY A 149 -4.46 1.10 0.30
C GLY A 149 -5.02 -0.29 0.01
N LYS A 150 -5.75 -0.40 -1.11
CA LYS A 150 -6.39 -1.64 -1.57
C LYS A 150 -5.97 -2.00 -2.99
N ASN A 151 -5.54 -3.25 -3.18
CA ASN A 151 -5.25 -3.83 -4.49
C ASN A 151 -6.21 -4.98 -4.75
N ASP A 152 -7.06 -4.89 -5.78
CA ASP A 152 -8.06 -5.91 -6.09
C ASP A 152 -8.29 -6.07 -7.61
N ASP A 153 -9.21 -6.98 -7.97
CA ASP A 153 -9.69 -7.19 -9.33
C ASP A 153 -8.56 -7.53 -10.31
N ASN A 154 -7.76 -8.55 -9.92
CA ASN A 154 -6.61 -9.07 -10.65
C ASN A 154 -5.47 -8.06 -10.92
N SER A 155 -5.43 -6.96 -10.16
CA SER A 155 -4.39 -5.94 -10.32
C SER A 155 -3.04 -6.38 -9.76
N SER A 156 -1.94 -6.02 -10.43
CA SER A 156 -0.57 -6.48 -10.12
C SER A 156 0.32 -5.40 -9.54
N VAL A 157 1.23 -5.80 -8.64
CA VAL A 157 2.21 -4.90 -8.00
C VAL A 157 3.60 -5.52 -8.06
N LEU A 158 4.52 -4.89 -8.80
CA LEU A 158 5.82 -5.47 -9.14
C LEU A 158 6.96 -4.48 -8.87
N ASN A 159 8.06 -4.94 -8.26
CA ASN A 159 9.26 -4.12 -8.02
C ASN A 159 8.99 -2.83 -7.22
N CYS A 160 7.98 -2.83 -6.35
CA CYS A 160 7.58 -1.63 -5.62
C CYS A 160 8.12 -1.62 -4.19
N SER A 161 8.34 -0.44 -3.62
CA SER A 161 8.77 -0.33 -2.23
C SER A 161 8.10 0.80 -1.46
N SER A 162 8.05 0.65 -0.14
CA SER A 162 7.57 1.69 0.77
C SER A 162 8.52 1.86 1.94
N THR A 163 8.87 3.12 2.21
CA THR A 163 9.58 3.57 3.42
C THR A 163 8.65 4.28 4.39
N ALA A 164 7.36 4.39 4.04
CA ALA A 164 6.40 5.19 4.77
C ALA A 164 6.14 4.65 6.19
N SER A 165 5.99 5.55 7.16
CA SER A 165 5.46 5.17 8.47
C SER A 165 3.94 5.06 8.35
N VAL A 166 3.39 3.87 8.61
CA VAL A 166 1.98 3.56 8.38
C VAL A 166 1.25 3.38 9.70
N SER A 167 0.13 4.08 9.87
CA SER A 167 -0.78 3.87 11.00
C SER A 167 -2.22 3.70 10.54
N GLY A 168 -2.90 2.66 11.00
CA GLY A 168 -4.31 2.39 10.69
C GLY A 168 -5.00 1.61 11.81
N ARG A 169 -6.22 1.13 11.55
CA ARG A 169 -7.03 0.44 12.56
C ARG A 169 -7.38 -1.00 12.19
N PHE A 170 -7.88 -1.27 11.00
CA PHE A 170 -8.34 -2.61 10.60
C PHE A 170 -7.26 -3.41 9.86
N ASP A 171 -7.07 -3.18 8.55
CA ASP A 171 -6.07 -3.86 7.73
C ASP A 171 -4.93 -2.90 7.38
N VAL A 172 -3.77 -3.14 7.97
CA VAL A 172 -2.63 -2.22 7.89
C VAL A 172 -1.40 -2.93 7.37
N GLY A 173 -0.87 -2.47 6.23
CA GLY A 173 0.35 -3.00 5.62
C GLY A 173 1.39 -1.94 5.35
N GLY A 174 2.68 -2.27 5.52
CA GLY A 174 3.75 -1.34 5.18
C GLY A 174 3.83 -1.02 3.68
N LEU A 175 3.32 -1.90 2.81
CA LEU A 175 3.18 -1.66 1.36
C LEU A 175 1.71 -1.64 0.93
N ILE A 176 0.95 -2.70 1.26
CA ILE A 176 -0.45 -2.86 0.83
C ILE A 176 -1.34 -3.14 2.04
N GLY A 177 -2.41 -2.38 2.24
CA GLY A 177 -3.37 -2.64 3.32
C GLY A 177 -4.11 -3.95 3.09
N LEU A 178 -4.92 -3.99 2.02
CA LEU A 178 -5.68 -5.17 1.61
C LEU A 178 -5.28 -5.58 0.18
N ASN A 179 -4.94 -6.85 0.02
CA ASN A 179 -4.56 -7.43 -1.26
C ASN A 179 -5.49 -8.58 -1.65
N GLY A 180 -6.17 -8.39 -2.77
CA GLY A 180 -7.04 -9.32 -3.44
C GLY A 180 -8.45 -9.41 -2.87
N ASN A 181 -9.30 -10.14 -3.58
CA ASN A 181 -10.63 -10.50 -3.11
C ASN A 181 -10.97 -11.96 -3.47
N ILE A 182 -12.16 -12.43 -3.09
CA ILE A 182 -12.55 -13.84 -3.31
C ILE A 182 -12.75 -14.20 -4.80
N TYR A 183 -12.81 -13.22 -5.69
CA TYR A 183 -12.97 -13.39 -7.14
C TYR A 183 -11.66 -13.27 -7.91
N ASP A 184 -10.54 -12.98 -7.22
CA ASP A 184 -9.22 -12.93 -7.84
C ASP A 184 -8.65 -14.32 -8.08
N TYR A 185 -8.06 -14.52 -9.26
CA TYR A 185 -7.39 -15.77 -9.66
C TYR A 185 -6.01 -15.54 -10.29
N GLY A 186 -5.52 -14.29 -10.31
CA GLY A 186 -4.29 -13.91 -11.00
C GLY A 186 -3.43 -12.86 -10.31
N THR A 187 -3.87 -12.29 -9.18
CA THR A 187 -3.13 -11.22 -8.48
C THR A 187 -1.77 -11.71 -7.98
N ILE A 188 -0.70 -11.05 -8.44
CA ILE A 188 0.69 -11.32 -8.06
C ILE A 188 1.31 -10.07 -7.47
N ILE A 189 1.91 -10.25 -6.28
CA ILE A 189 2.80 -9.27 -5.66
C ILE A 189 4.20 -9.86 -5.69
N GLN A 190 5.13 -9.20 -6.38
CA GLN A 190 6.47 -9.75 -6.59
C GLN A 190 7.58 -8.69 -6.52
N HIS A 191 8.71 -9.06 -5.91
CA HIS A 191 9.89 -8.20 -5.76
C HIS A 191 9.60 -6.91 -4.99
N CYS A 192 8.66 -6.97 -4.05
CA CYS A 192 8.22 -5.79 -3.31
C CYS A 192 8.80 -5.75 -1.89
N SER A 193 8.92 -4.54 -1.33
CA SER A 193 9.47 -4.37 0.02
C SER A 193 8.84 -3.26 0.84
N ALA A 194 8.90 -3.39 2.17
CA ALA A 194 8.49 -2.35 3.10
C ALA A 194 9.46 -2.23 4.29
N THR A 195 9.87 -1.01 4.59
CA THR A 195 10.88 -0.73 5.63
C THR A 195 10.41 0.21 6.73
N GLY A 196 9.33 0.95 6.50
CA GLY A 196 8.77 1.86 7.49
C GLY A 196 8.02 1.13 8.60
N LYS A 197 7.89 1.79 9.74
CA LYS A 197 7.16 1.27 10.92
C LYS A 197 5.67 1.13 10.60
N VAL A 198 5.06 0.04 11.05
CA VAL A 198 3.63 -0.24 10.86
C VAL A 198 2.93 -0.36 12.21
N GLU A 199 1.91 0.47 12.44
CA GLU A 199 1.10 0.48 13.66
C GLU A 199 -0.38 0.23 13.33
N GLY A 200 -0.97 -0.81 13.93
CA GLY A 200 -2.41 -1.05 13.85
C GLY A 200 -3.05 -1.31 15.21
N SER A 201 -4.38 -1.36 15.26
CA SER A 201 -5.08 -1.44 16.55
C SER A 201 -6.11 -2.55 16.69
N GLU A 202 -6.68 -3.10 15.61
CA GLU A 202 -7.84 -4.01 15.73
C GLU A 202 -7.73 -5.35 14.99
N TYR A 203 -7.40 -5.38 13.70
CA TYR A 203 -7.55 -6.60 12.90
C TYR A 203 -6.23 -7.18 12.37
N SER A 204 -5.87 -6.95 11.12
CA SER A 204 -4.68 -7.53 10.47
C SER A 204 -3.59 -6.49 10.31
N VAL A 205 -2.39 -6.77 10.81
CA VAL A 205 -1.24 -5.87 10.66
C VAL A 205 -0.05 -6.65 10.15
N GLY A 206 0.46 -6.25 8.98
CA GLY A 206 1.63 -6.85 8.35
C GLY A 206 2.70 -5.84 8.02
N GLY A 207 3.97 -6.23 8.15
CA GLY A 207 5.08 -5.36 7.73
C GLY A 207 5.06 -5.04 6.23
N LEU A 208 4.54 -5.94 5.38
CA LEU A 208 4.33 -5.70 3.95
C LEU A 208 2.85 -5.59 3.60
N ILE A 209 2.06 -6.61 3.96
CA ILE A 209 0.64 -6.73 3.59
C ILE A 209 -0.21 -6.92 4.84
N GLY A 210 -1.24 -6.11 5.04
CA GLY A 210 -2.19 -6.29 6.15
C GLY A 210 -2.99 -7.57 6.00
N TYR A 211 -3.81 -7.63 4.96
CA TYR A 211 -4.70 -8.76 4.64
C TYR A 211 -4.49 -9.24 3.21
N ASN A 212 -4.24 -10.54 3.01
CA ASN A 212 -4.06 -11.15 1.69
C ASN A 212 -5.14 -12.20 1.42
N VAL A 213 -5.77 -12.14 0.24
CA VAL A 213 -6.84 -13.07 -0.18
C VAL A 213 -6.52 -13.64 -1.55
N ARG A 214 -6.31 -14.96 -1.65
CA ARG A 214 -6.16 -15.68 -2.94
C ARG A 214 -5.06 -15.15 -3.88
N CYS A 215 -4.07 -14.41 -3.39
CA CYS A 215 -2.96 -13.93 -4.22
C CYS A 215 -1.66 -14.70 -4.00
N LYS A 216 -0.72 -14.56 -4.95
CA LYS A 216 0.67 -15.02 -4.84
C LYS A 216 1.57 -13.90 -4.33
N ILE A 217 2.36 -14.21 -3.30
CA ILE A 217 3.37 -13.30 -2.74
C ILE A 217 4.74 -13.93 -2.96
N LEU A 218 5.56 -13.32 -3.81
CA LEU A 218 6.80 -13.92 -4.30
C LEU A 218 7.98 -12.97 -4.13
N ASP A 219 9.08 -13.44 -3.55
CA ASP A 219 10.34 -12.69 -3.52
C ASP A 219 10.19 -11.31 -2.84
N CYS A 220 9.35 -11.22 -1.80
CA CYS A 220 9.02 -9.98 -1.10
C CYS A 220 9.58 -9.96 0.33
N TRP A 221 9.81 -8.78 0.89
CA TRP A 221 10.35 -8.68 2.24
C TRP A 221 9.93 -7.45 3.03
N ALA A 222 10.01 -7.53 4.34
CA ALA A 222 9.75 -6.40 5.23
C ALA A 222 10.79 -6.31 6.36
N SER A 223 11.19 -5.10 6.72
CA SER A 223 12.13 -4.85 7.82
C SER A 223 11.65 -3.83 8.85
N GLY A 224 10.51 -3.18 8.60
CA GLY A 224 9.92 -2.24 9.54
C GLY A 224 9.34 -2.95 10.77
N ASN A 225 9.41 -2.31 11.93
CA ASN A 225 8.81 -2.84 13.15
C ASN A 225 7.28 -2.82 13.04
N VAL A 226 6.65 -3.91 13.49
CA VAL A 226 5.21 -4.10 13.44
C VAL A 226 4.64 -4.12 14.85
N ILE A 227 3.74 -3.19 15.15
CA ILE A 227 3.11 -3.06 16.46
C ILE A 227 1.59 -3.10 16.28
N SER A 228 0.92 -4.03 16.98
CA SER A 228 -0.53 -4.12 16.94
C SER A 228 -1.13 -4.58 18.25
N LYS A 229 -2.33 -4.07 18.55
CA LYS A 229 -3.18 -4.60 19.63
C LYS A 229 -4.22 -5.60 19.11
N GLY A 230 -4.26 -5.81 17.80
CA GLY A 230 -5.31 -6.52 17.07
C GLY A 230 -5.14 -8.03 16.95
N GLY A 231 -5.88 -8.58 15.97
CA GLY A 231 -6.17 -10.00 15.82
C GLY A 231 -5.09 -10.84 15.14
N GLY A 232 -4.44 -10.36 14.07
CA GLY A 232 -3.42 -11.10 13.32
C GLY A 232 -2.23 -10.19 13.02
N VAL A 233 -1.05 -10.55 13.51
CA VAL A 233 0.12 -9.67 13.47
C VAL A 233 1.31 -10.40 12.89
N GLY A 234 1.81 -9.96 11.73
CA GLY A 234 2.90 -10.62 11.02
C GLY A 234 4.01 -9.66 10.64
N GLY A 235 5.26 -10.12 10.70
CA GLY A 235 6.40 -9.33 10.22
C GLY A 235 6.34 -9.06 8.71
N LEU A 236 5.69 -9.93 7.93
CA LEU A 236 5.43 -9.73 6.49
C LEU A 236 3.94 -9.59 6.20
N ILE A 237 3.13 -10.57 6.61
CA ILE A 237 1.68 -10.60 6.32
C ILE A 237 0.88 -10.73 7.61
N GLY A 238 -0.10 -9.85 7.84
CA GLY A 238 -0.98 -9.93 9.02
C GLY A 238 -1.84 -11.19 8.99
N GLU A 239 -2.76 -11.27 8.03
CA GLU A 239 -3.49 -12.50 7.73
C GLU A 239 -3.44 -12.87 6.24
N ASN A 240 -3.32 -14.16 5.98
CA ASN A 240 -3.23 -14.74 4.66
C ASN A 240 -4.34 -15.79 4.49
N TYR A 241 -5.43 -15.41 3.83
CA TYR A 241 -6.62 -16.21 3.66
C TYR A 241 -6.72 -16.82 2.26
N SER A 242 -6.73 -18.14 2.18
CA SER A 242 -6.78 -18.89 0.92
C SER A 242 -5.69 -18.45 -0.09
N GLY A 243 -4.57 -17.90 0.39
CA GLY A 243 -3.47 -17.46 -0.48
C GLY A 243 -2.89 -18.65 -1.23
N GLU A 244 -2.59 -18.49 -2.52
CA GLU A 244 -2.13 -19.61 -3.34
C GLU A 244 -0.72 -20.06 -2.95
N LEU A 245 0.21 -19.10 -2.84
CA LEU A 245 1.62 -19.37 -2.57
C LEU A 245 2.30 -18.15 -1.94
N VAL A 246 2.99 -18.37 -0.83
CA VAL A 246 3.96 -17.42 -0.28
C VAL A 246 5.34 -18.07 -0.38
N ARG A 247 6.25 -17.48 -1.18
CA ARG A 247 7.54 -18.09 -1.48
C ARG A 247 8.66 -17.06 -1.56
N ASN A 248 9.83 -17.44 -1.04
CA ASN A 248 11.04 -16.61 -1.05
C ASN A 248 10.85 -15.28 -0.31
N CYS A 249 10.05 -15.27 0.75
CA CYS A 249 9.74 -14.06 1.48
C CYS A 249 10.41 -14.02 2.85
N PHE A 250 10.70 -12.82 3.35
CA PHE A 250 11.30 -12.71 4.68
C PHE A 250 10.91 -11.46 5.45
N ALA A 251 10.99 -11.55 6.78
CA ALA A 251 10.76 -10.45 7.69
C ALA A 251 11.87 -10.33 8.74
N THR A 252 12.37 -9.11 8.98
CA THR A 252 13.44 -8.86 9.96
C THR A 252 13.09 -7.84 11.05
N GLY A 253 11.97 -7.12 10.91
CA GLY A 253 11.53 -6.16 11.92
C GLY A 253 10.97 -6.87 13.17
N GLU A 254 11.05 -6.20 14.31
CA GLU A 254 10.43 -6.68 15.55
C GLU A 254 8.91 -6.73 15.40
N VAL A 255 8.28 -7.76 15.96
CA VAL A 255 6.83 -7.96 15.91
C VAL A 255 6.27 -8.00 17.33
N SER A 256 5.44 -7.01 17.67
CA SER A 256 4.73 -6.93 18.94
C SER A 256 3.23 -6.92 18.71
N GLY A 257 2.54 -7.99 19.13
CA GLY A 257 1.10 -8.19 18.92
C GLY A 257 0.34 -8.61 20.18
N THR A 258 -0.98 -8.76 20.08
CA THR A 258 -1.78 -9.39 21.15
C THR A 258 -2.12 -10.85 20.80
N TYR A 259 -2.71 -11.08 19.63
CA TYR A 259 -3.22 -12.38 19.19
C TYR A 259 -2.60 -12.78 17.84
N ARG A 260 -2.37 -14.09 17.63
CA ARG A 260 -1.91 -14.71 16.37
C ARG A 260 -0.72 -13.95 15.79
N VAL A 261 0.35 -13.92 16.58
CA VAL A 261 1.57 -13.14 16.30
C VAL A 261 2.62 -14.05 15.68
N GLY A 262 2.96 -13.78 14.42
CA GLY A 262 3.95 -14.52 13.67
C GLY A 262 5.13 -13.64 13.27
N GLY A 263 6.35 -14.15 13.35
CA GLY A 263 7.51 -13.41 12.86
C GLY A 263 7.45 -13.16 11.34
N LEU A 264 6.83 -14.05 10.56
CA LEU A 264 6.57 -13.83 9.13
C LEU A 264 5.08 -13.59 8.85
N ILE A 265 4.20 -14.52 9.23
CA ILE A 265 2.76 -14.42 8.98
C ILE A 265 1.98 -14.61 10.28
N GLY A 266 1.09 -13.67 10.60
CA GLY A 266 0.24 -13.77 11.79
C GLY A 266 -0.71 -14.95 11.74
N SER A 267 -1.63 -14.95 10.77
CA SER A 267 -2.54 -16.08 10.50
C SER A 267 -2.45 -16.55 9.06
N SER A 268 -2.40 -17.86 8.81
CA SER A 268 -2.39 -18.42 7.45
C SER A 268 -3.36 -19.59 7.28
N PHE A 269 -4.40 -19.39 6.46
CA PHE A 269 -5.45 -20.36 6.23
C PHE A 269 -5.42 -20.88 4.79
N GLY A 270 -5.06 -22.17 4.61
CA GLY A 270 -5.12 -22.83 3.30
C GLY A 270 -4.03 -22.44 2.31
N SER A 271 -2.93 -21.83 2.76
CA SER A 271 -1.79 -21.45 1.92
C SER A 271 -0.59 -22.36 2.08
N VAL A 272 0.24 -22.43 1.05
CA VAL A 272 1.56 -23.05 1.11
C VAL A 272 2.61 -21.96 1.33
N LEU A 273 3.35 -22.08 2.44
CA LEU A 273 4.52 -21.26 2.71
C LEU A 273 5.78 -22.06 2.38
N THR A 274 6.68 -21.49 1.59
CA THR A 274 7.95 -22.17 1.27
C THR A 274 9.13 -21.23 1.15
N SER A 275 10.34 -21.72 1.45
CA SER A 275 11.61 -21.00 1.23
C SER A 275 11.63 -19.61 1.86
N SER A 276 11.07 -19.47 3.07
CA SER A 276 10.81 -18.17 3.69
C SER A 276 11.28 -18.12 5.15
N PHE A 277 11.63 -16.94 5.67
CA PHE A 277 12.18 -16.85 7.02
C PHE A 277 11.82 -15.59 7.79
N ALA A 278 11.89 -15.67 9.11
CA ALA A 278 11.75 -14.53 10.01
C ALA A 278 12.93 -14.45 10.99
N ARG A 279 13.35 -13.23 11.33
CA ARG A 279 14.49 -13.00 12.24
C ARG A 279 14.23 -11.98 13.36
N GLY A 280 13.20 -11.15 13.26
CA GLY A 280 12.88 -10.20 14.32
C GLY A 280 12.32 -10.89 15.56
N ASP A 281 12.54 -10.27 16.73
CA ASP A 281 11.96 -10.75 17.98
C ASP A 281 10.44 -10.69 17.92
N VAL A 282 9.77 -11.74 18.41
CA VAL A 282 8.31 -11.86 18.38
C VAL A 282 7.75 -11.87 19.80
N SER A 283 6.84 -10.94 20.10
CA SER A 283 6.17 -10.84 21.38
C SER A 283 4.65 -10.78 21.24
N GLY A 284 3.93 -11.53 22.07
CA GLY A 284 2.48 -11.51 22.12
C GLY A 284 1.88 -12.29 23.28
N ILE A 285 0.55 -12.30 23.37
CA ILE A 285 -0.18 -12.91 24.49
C ILE A 285 -0.69 -14.32 24.13
N SER A 286 -1.20 -14.52 22.92
CA SER A 286 -1.80 -15.79 22.49
C SER A 286 -1.47 -16.13 21.04
N SER A 287 -1.19 -17.41 20.77
CA SER A 287 -0.79 -17.94 19.46
C SER A 287 0.41 -17.19 18.88
N VAL A 288 1.56 -17.29 19.57
CA VAL A 288 2.81 -16.63 19.20
C VAL A 288 3.77 -17.65 18.60
N GLY A 289 4.29 -17.39 17.40
CA GLY A 289 5.28 -18.24 16.76
C GLY A 289 6.33 -17.43 16.00
N GLY A 290 7.58 -17.89 16.02
CA GLY A 290 8.70 -17.21 15.36
C GLY A 290 8.53 -17.09 13.84
N LEU A 291 7.73 -17.96 13.19
CA LEU A 291 7.42 -17.89 11.76
C LEU A 291 5.93 -17.63 11.51
N LEU A 292 5.07 -18.50 12.05
CA LEU A 292 3.61 -18.47 11.89
C LEU A 292 2.96 -18.36 13.27
N GLY A 293 2.01 -17.44 13.45
CA GLY A 293 1.24 -17.32 14.71
C GLY A 293 0.13 -18.37 14.81
N ASP A 294 -0.68 -18.50 13.75
CA ASP A 294 -1.72 -19.51 13.58
C ASP A 294 -1.75 -20.02 12.13
N SER A 295 -1.87 -21.32 11.92
CA SER A 295 -1.90 -21.87 10.57
C SER A 295 -2.62 -23.20 10.43
N THR A 296 -3.34 -23.35 9.31
CA THR A 296 -3.90 -24.63 8.84
C THR A 296 -3.20 -25.14 7.56
N GLY A 297 -2.19 -24.42 7.07
CA GLY A 297 -1.43 -24.72 5.86
C GLY A 297 -0.09 -25.41 6.11
N GLY A 298 0.63 -25.73 5.03
CA GLY A 298 1.95 -26.36 5.10
C GLY A 298 3.08 -25.34 4.99
N ALA A 299 4.14 -25.54 5.79
CA ALA A 299 5.41 -24.81 5.67
C ALA A 299 6.55 -25.77 5.29
N SER A 300 7.39 -25.38 4.33
CA SER A 300 8.54 -26.18 3.86
C SER A 300 9.75 -25.30 3.57
N ASP A 301 10.96 -25.75 3.90
CA ASP A 301 12.19 -24.96 3.69
C ASP A 301 12.15 -23.56 4.35
N CYS A 302 11.47 -23.46 5.49
CA CYS A 302 11.34 -22.22 6.25
C CYS A 302 12.06 -22.30 7.60
N TYR A 303 12.51 -21.15 8.12
CA TYR A 303 13.11 -21.06 9.44
C TYR A 303 12.78 -19.75 10.17
N ALA A 304 12.84 -19.78 11.50
CA ALA A 304 12.74 -18.60 12.35
C ALA A 304 13.98 -18.50 13.24
N GLY A 305 14.51 -17.28 13.41
CA GLY A 305 15.71 -17.00 14.19
C GLY A 305 15.51 -16.09 15.41
N GLY A 306 14.28 -15.61 15.64
CA GLY A 306 13.87 -14.76 16.75
C GLY A 306 12.63 -15.30 17.47
#